data_AF-A0A934LEX0-F1
#
_entry.id   AF-A0A934LEX0-F1
#
_cell.length_a   1.000
_cell.length_b   1.000
_cell.length_c   1.000
_cell.angle_alpha   90.00
_cell.angle_beta   90.00
_cell.angle_gamma   90.00
#
_symmetry.space_group_name_H-M   'P 1'
#
loop_
_entity.id
_entity.type
_entity.pdbx_description
1 polymer ?
#
loop_
_entity_poly.entity_id
_entity_poly.type
_entity_poly.pdbx_seq_one_letter_code
_entity_poly.pdbx_strand_id
1 'polypeptide(L)'
;MKKKSTTRTSDDDAPITKGDIESGKLILRARVAGRVVQPKKRVTLYLDAALVDRFKRMAGDRGYQTLINETLKSSVQQADIAETLRQVIREEMQGRKAA
;
A
#
# COMPACT_ATOMS: atom_id res chain seq x y z
N MET A 1 27.71 0.48 10.74
CA MET A 1 27.20 0.90 12.08
C MET A 1 25.87 0.21 12.35
N LYS A 2 25.77 -0.65 13.38
CA LYS A 2 24.51 -1.31 13.76
C LYS A 2 23.64 -0.32 14.53
N LYS A 3 22.49 0.08 13.97
CA LYS A 3 21.51 0.90 14.71
C LYS A 3 20.90 0.02 15.80
N LYS A 4 21.18 0.33 17.07
CA LYS A 4 20.52 -0.33 18.22
C LYS A 4 19.03 0.04 18.18
N SER A 5 18.17 -0.97 18.19
CA SER A 5 16.73 -0.77 18.36
C SER A 5 16.49 -0.09 19.71
N THR A 6 15.81 1.05 19.71
CA THR A 6 15.45 1.82 20.92
C THR A 6 14.09 1.40 21.48
N THR A 7 13.47 0.37 20.92
CA THR A 7 12.17 -0.09 21.40
C THR A 7 12.38 -0.89 22.69
N ARG A 8 11.85 -0.36 23.80
CA ARG A 8 11.79 -1.03 25.10
C ARG A 8 10.99 -2.34 24.91
N THR A 9 11.68 -3.47 24.90
CA THR A 9 11.03 -4.78 24.98
C THR A 9 10.56 -4.97 26.41
N SER A 10 9.26 -5.11 26.61
CA SER A 10 8.73 -5.52 27.91
C SER A 10 9.00 -7.01 28.05
N ASP A 11 9.85 -7.41 29.00
CA ASP A 11 10.12 -8.81 29.38
C ASP A 11 8.96 -9.43 30.19
N ASP A 12 7.73 -8.95 30.00
CA ASP A 12 6.54 -9.54 30.61
C ASP A 12 6.17 -10.80 29.84
N ASP A 13 6.58 -11.97 30.36
CA ASP A 13 6.21 -13.31 29.87
C ASP A 13 4.72 -13.67 30.12
N ALA A 14 3.87 -12.67 30.35
CA ALA A 14 2.45 -12.87 30.52
C ALA A 14 1.85 -13.42 29.20
N PRO A 15 1.07 -14.52 29.25
CA PRO A 15 0.47 -15.09 28.05
C PRO A 15 -0.48 -14.09 27.39
N ILE A 16 -0.36 -13.93 26.07
CA ILE A 16 -1.24 -13.06 25.28
C ILE A 16 -2.68 -13.56 25.40
N THR A 17 -3.58 -12.70 25.86
CA THR A 17 -5.00 -13.03 26.04
C THR A 17 -5.90 -12.34 25.03
N LYS A 18 -7.14 -12.84 24.87
CA LYS A 18 -8.18 -12.16 24.08
C LYS A 18 -8.51 -10.76 24.64
N GLY A 19 -8.37 -10.57 25.96
CA GLY A 19 -8.55 -9.28 26.63
C GLY A 19 -7.52 -8.23 26.22
N ASP A 20 -6.30 -8.63 25.84
CA ASP A 20 -5.28 -7.71 25.30
C ASP A 20 -5.67 -7.17 23.90
N ILE A 21 -6.45 -7.93 23.14
CA ILE A 21 -6.99 -7.50 21.85
C ILE A 21 -8.17 -6.54 22.08
N GLU A 22 -9.08 -6.89 22.98
CA GLU A 22 -10.27 -6.10 23.29
C GLU A 22 -9.92 -4.75 23.96
N SER A 23 -8.87 -4.72 24.78
CA SER A 23 -8.33 -3.48 25.39
C SER A 23 -7.53 -2.60 24.43
N GLY A 24 -7.33 -3.02 23.17
CA GLY A 24 -6.57 -2.27 22.17
C GLY A 24 -5.05 -2.28 22.36
N LYS A 25 -4.54 -3.04 23.33
CA LYS A 25 -3.10 -3.26 23.56
C LYS A 25 -2.47 -4.04 22.39
N LEU A 26 -3.25 -4.88 21.70
CA LEU A 26 -2.84 -5.63 20.52
C LEU A 26 -3.80 -5.42 19.34
N ILE A 27 -3.26 -5.17 18.15
CA ILE A 27 -4.04 -5.03 16.90
C ILE A 27 -3.83 -6.28 16.03
N LEU A 28 -4.90 -7.02 15.76
CA LEU A 28 -4.90 -8.09 14.77
C LEU A 28 -4.76 -7.51 13.36
N ARG A 29 -3.61 -7.75 12.72
CA ARG A 29 -3.37 -7.33 11.34
C ARG A 29 -3.57 -8.51 10.39
N ALA A 30 -4.50 -8.37 9.45
CA ALA A 30 -4.69 -9.34 8.39
C ALA A 30 -3.40 -9.47 7.56
N ARG A 31 -2.99 -10.72 7.30
CA ARG A 31 -1.85 -11.03 6.44
C ARG A 31 -2.33 -11.80 5.22
N VAL A 32 -1.86 -11.40 4.04
CA VAL A 32 -2.04 -12.14 2.79
C VAL A 32 -0.65 -12.39 2.22
N ALA A 33 -0.32 -13.65 1.95
CA ALA A 33 1.00 -14.08 1.50
C ALA A 33 2.16 -13.50 2.36
N GLY A 34 1.99 -13.52 3.69
CA GLY A 34 3.00 -13.06 4.65
C GLY A 34 3.15 -11.54 4.78
N ARG A 35 2.45 -10.72 3.98
CA ARG A 35 2.47 -9.26 4.10
C ARG A 35 1.25 -8.75 4.86
N VAL A 36 1.49 -7.79 5.75
CA VAL A 36 0.42 -7.02 6.42
C VAL A 36 -0.35 -6.25 5.35
N VAL A 37 -1.65 -6.50 5.25
CA VAL A 37 -2.53 -5.79 4.32
C VAL A 37 -3.21 -4.66 5.06
N GLN A 38 -3.22 -3.48 4.45
CA GLN A 38 -3.99 -2.36 4.97
C GLN A 38 -5.48 -2.61 4.77
N PRO A 39 -6.34 -2.32 5.77
CA PRO A 39 -7.77 -2.51 5.63
C PRO A 39 -8.34 -1.61 4.53
N LYS A 40 -9.34 -2.10 3.79
CA LYS A 40 -10.08 -1.31 2.81
C LYS A 40 -10.82 -0.18 3.53
N LYS A 41 -10.77 1.04 2.99
CA LYS A 41 -11.53 2.19 3.50
C LYS A 41 -12.78 2.40 2.64
N ARG A 42 -13.94 2.60 3.27
CA ARG A 42 -15.16 3.00 2.57
C ARG A 42 -15.07 4.48 2.22
N VAL A 43 -15.24 4.79 0.95
CA VAL A 43 -15.22 6.16 0.42
C VAL A 43 -16.46 6.40 -0.43
N THR A 44 -16.98 7.63 -0.43
CA THR A 44 -18.03 8.06 -1.35
C THR A 44 -17.36 8.76 -2.52
N LEU A 45 -17.51 8.21 -3.73
CA LEU A 45 -16.91 8.73 -4.97
C LEU A 45 -17.92 8.55 -6.11
N TYR A 46 -18.00 9.56 -6.98
CA TYR A 46 -18.72 9.44 -8.24
C TYR A 46 -17.77 8.92 -9.33
N LEU A 47 -18.22 7.92 -10.08
CA LEU A 47 -17.53 7.38 -11.24
C LEU A 47 -18.49 7.39 -12.43
N ASP A 48 -17.96 7.66 -13.63
CA ASP A 48 -18.76 7.63 -14.85
C ASP A 48 -19.38 6.25 -15.09
N ALA A 49 -20.65 6.23 -15.52
CA ALA A 49 -21.37 4.99 -15.78
C ALA A 49 -20.63 4.09 -16.79
N ALA A 50 -20.14 4.69 -17.89
CA ALA A 50 -19.39 3.98 -18.92
C ALA A 50 -18.10 3.35 -18.38
N LEU A 51 -17.45 3.99 -17.41
CA LEU A 51 -16.24 3.47 -16.76
C LEU A 51 -16.58 2.25 -15.91
N VAL A 52 -17.63 2.35 -15.08
CA VAL A 52 -18.11 1.23 -14.25
C VAL A 52 -18.49 0.03 -15.12
N ASP A 53 -19.20 0.25 -16.23
CA ASP A 53 -19.62 -0.82 -17.13
C ASP A 53 -18.44 -1.48 -17.85
N ARG A 54 -17.39 -0.72 -18.16
CA ARG A 54 -16.15 -1.29 -18.69
C ARG A 54 -15.49 -2.21 -17.65
N PHE A 55 -15.36 -1.75 -16.40
CA PHE A 55 -14.77 -2.57 -15.34
C PHE A 55 -15.62 -3.79 -15.01
N LYS A 56 -16.95 -3.71 -15.05
CA LYS A 56 -17.85 -4.87 -14.92
C LYS A 56 -17.59 -5.93 -15.98
N ARG A 57 -17.43 -5.52 -17.24
CA ARG A 57 -17.11 -6.44 -18.35
C ARG A 57 -15.73 -7.08 -18.22
N MET A 58 -14.75 -6.34 -17.69
CA MET A 58 -13.38 -6.85 -17.50
C MET A 58 -13.20 -7.74 -16.26
N ALA A 59 -14.11 -7.65 -15.27
CA ALA A 59 -13.87 -8.18 -13.94
C ALA A 59 -13.85 -9.72 -13.85
N GLY A 60 -14.56 -10.42 -14.75
CA GLY A 60 -14.81 -11.85 -14.61
C GLY A 60 -15.19 -12.20 -13.16
N ASP A 61 -14.49 -13.19 -12.59
CA ASP A 61 -14.69 -13.65 -11.21
C ASP A 61 -14.02 -12.79 -10.12
N ARG A 62 -13.09 -11.90 -10.47
CA ARG A 62 -12.33 -11.08 -9.49
C ARG A 62 -13.14 -9.93 -8.89
N GLY A 63 -14.30 -9.62 -9.46
CA GLY A 63 -15.16 -8.51 -9.06
C GLY A 63 -14.62 -7.14 -9.50
N TYR A 64 -15.50 -6.29 -10.04
CA TYR A 64 -15.10 -5.03 -10.66
C TYR A 64 -14.47 -4.02 -9.69
N GLN A 65 -14.87 -4.03 -8.42
CA GLN A 65 -14.29 -3.17 -7.39
C GLN A 65 -12.82 -3.51 -7.12
N THR A 66 -12.45 -4.79 -7.13
CA THR A 66 -11.06 -5.22 -6.97
C THR A 66 -10.22 -4.72 -8.13
N LEU A 67 -10.74 -4.83 -9.35
CA LEU A 67 -10.04 -4.39 -10.56
C LEU A 67 -9.83 -2.87 -10.60
N ILE A 68 -10.83 -2.10 -10.17
CA ILE A 68 -10.70 -0.64 -10.02
C ILE A 68 -9.58 -0.31 -9.03
N ASN A 69 -9.57 -0.95 -7.86
CA ASN A 69 -8.55 -0.69 -6.83
C ASN A 69 -7.13 -1.03 -7.30
N GLU A 70 -6.93 -2.16 -7.97
CA GLU A 70 -5.61 -2.51 -8.53
C GLU A 70 -5.17 -1.54 -9.63
N THR A 71 -6.10 -1.09 -10.46
CA THR A 71 -5.80 -0.09 -11.51
C THR A 71 -5.34 1.24 -10.90
N LEU A 72 -6.06 1.73 -9.89
CA LEU A 72 -5.68 2.96 -9.16
C LEU A 72 -4.33 2.82 -8.45
N LYS A 73 -4.05 1.64 -7.89
CA LYS A 73 -2.77 1.35 -7.26
C LYS A 73 -1.63 1.36 -8.28
N SER A 74 -1.81 0.73 -9.43
CA SER A 74 -0.82 0.77 -10.52
C SER A 74 -0.62 2.17 -11.07
N SER A 75 -1.66 2.99 -11.23
CA SER A 75 -1.50 4.35 -11.75
C SER A 75 -0.69 5.25 -10.83
N VAL A 76 -0.87 5.12 -9.51
CA VAL A 76 -0.04 5.85 -8.53
C VAL A 76 1.41 5.41 -8.61
N GLN A 77 1.67 4.10 -8.62
CA GLN A 77 3.03 3.56 -8.74
C GLN A 77 3.72 3.99 -10.04
N GLN A 78 2.99 4.03 -11.16
CA GLN A 78 3.53 4.49 -12.44
C GLN A 78 3.87 5.98 -12.43
N ALA A 79 3.05 6.81 -11.79
CA ALA A 79 3.33 8.24 -11.64
C ALA A 79 4.66 8.46 -10.88
N ASP A 80 4.85 7.75 -9.77
CA ASP A 80 6.08 7.82 -8.97
C ASP A 80 7.32 7.39 -9.79
N ILE A 81 7.20 6.30 -10.57
CA ILE A 81 8.29 5.80 -11.42
C ILE A 81 8.62 6.81 -12.53
N ALA A 82 7.62 7.38 -13.20
CA ALA A 82 7.84 8.34 -14.28
C ALA A 82 8.52 9.62 -13.77
N GLU A 83 8.13 10.10 -12.58
CA GLU A 83 8.78 11.24 -11.94
C GLU A 83 10.21 10.93 -11.55
N THR A 84 10.44 9.78 -10.91
CA THR A 84 11.78 9.31 -10.53
C THR A 84 12.67 9.19 -11.76
N LEU A 85 12.17 8.63 -12.86
CA LEU A 85 12.93 8.48 -14.10
C LEU A 85 13.29 9.84 -14.72
N ARG A 86 12.37 10.80 -14.73
CA ARG A 86 12.64 12.18 -15.19
C ARG A 86 13.66 12.90 -14.32
N GLN A 87 13.68 12.60 -13.02
CA GLN A 87 14.69 13.14 -12.12
C GLN A 87 16.07 12.57 -12.46
N VAL A 88 16.20 11.24 -12.52
CA VAL A 88 17.46 10.57 -12.86
C VAL A 88 17.99 11.04 -14.22
N ILE A 89 17.14 11.13 -15.25
CA ILE A 89 17.56 11.62 -16.57
C ILE A 89 18.07 13.08 -16.50
N ARG A 90 17.44 13.94 -15.69
CA ARG A 90 17.90 15.33 -15.52
C ARG A 90 19.24 15.40 -14.80
N GLU A 91 19.44 14.59 -13.76
CA GLU A 91 20.70 14.50 -13.02
C GLU A 91 21.84 14.03 -13.94
N GLU A 92 21.62 12.98 -14.73
CA GLU A 92 22.59 12.48 -15.71
C GLU A 92 22.91 13.51 -16.82
N MET A 93 21.90 14.25 -17.29
CA MET A 93 22.07 15.33 -18.28
C MET A 93 22.85 16.53 -17.72
N GLN A 94 22.68 16.85 -16.44
CA GLN A 94 23.41 17.94 -15.77
C GLN A 94 24.85 17.53 -15.47
N GLY A 95 25.07 16.28 -15.03
CA GLY A 95 26.40 15.71 -14.83
C GLY A 95 27.22 15.69 -16.13
N ARG A 96 26.59 15.46 -17.28
CA ARG A 96 27.24 15.49 -18.60
C ARG A 96 27.61 16.87 -19.13
N LYS A 97 27.01 17.95 -18.61
CA LYS A 97 27.37 19.33 -19.02
C LYS A 97 28.48 19.95 -18.17
N ALA A 98 28.83 19.31 -17.05
CA ALA A 98 29.86 19.78 -16.12
C ALA A 98 31.20 19.03 -16.24
N ALA A 99 31.29 18.08 -17.18
CA ALA A 99 32.50 17.34 -17.55
C ALA A 99 32.88 17.67 -19.00
#